data_AF-B4CU87-F1
#
_entry.id   AF-B4CU87-F1
#
_cell.length_a   1.000
_cell.length_b   1.000
_cell.length_c   1.000
_cell.angle_alpha   90.00
_cell.angle_beta   90.00
_cell.angle_gamma   90.00
#
_symmetry.space_group_name_H-M   'P 1'
#
loop_
_entity.id
_entity.type
_entity.pdbx_description
1 polymer ?
#
loop_
_entity_poly.entity_id
_entity_poly.type
_entity_poly.pdbx_seq_one_letter_code
_entity_poly.pdbx_strand_id
1 'polypeptide(L)'
;MKSFLLAAFLCGFAVVAARADIPVPKPDQLIVTNLAAFSKTRFTIVVDRSSSQPLKDNKTYELHQEARLYVQDADHKPRLWLTVEHRFVKSETIQVHIKEVRPGSKGLEVSYDLEKKDLAPQPHTSSREILPQFLLAGLGCCGLVLIAPRTRRKQP
;
A
#
# COMPACT_ATOMS: atom_id res chain seq x y z
N MET A 1 -63.92 -2.39 -8.07
CA MET A 1 -63.06 -1.21 -8.35
C MET A 1 -62.57 -0.66 -7.01
N LYS A 2 -61.26 -0.37 -6.90
CA LYS A 2 -60.60 0.46 -5.86
C LYS A 2 -60.51 -0.22 -4.46
N SER A 3 -59.38 -0.39 -3.80
CA SER A 3 -57.99 0.01 -4.03
C SER A 3 -57.08 -0.91 -3.23
N PHE A 4 -55.90 -1.16 -3.80
CA PHE A 4 -54.71 -1.68 -3.15
C PHE A 4 -54.20 -0.75 -2.04
N LEU A 5 -53.30 -1.30 -1.22
CA LEU A 5 -52.32 -0.65 -0.32
C LEU A 5 -52.68 -0.74 1.17
N LEU A 6 -51.93 -1.55 1.93
CA LEU A 6 -50.81 -0.98 2.68
C LEU A 6 -49.86 -2.07 3.21
N ALA A 7 -48.60 -1.94 2.83
CA ALA A 7 -47.42 -2.19 3.65
C ALA A 7 -47.11 -3.63 4.11
N ALA A 8 -46.70 -4.46 3.15
CA ALA A 8 -45.46 -5.20 3.34
C ALA A 8 -44.31 -4.18 3.36
N PHE A 9 -43.50 -4.13 4.42
CA PHE A 9 -42.07 -3.75 4.39
C PHE A 9 -41.49 -3.79 5.81
N LEU A 10 -41.52 -4.97 6.43
CA LEU A 10 -40.61 -5.31 7.53
C LEU A 10 -39.49 -6.19 6.98
N CYS A 11 -38.81 -5.71 5.93
CA CYS A 11 -37.45 -6.13 5.67
C CYS A 11 -36.58 -5.39 6.69
N GLY A 12 -36.43 -6.00 7.87
CA GLY A 12 -35.41 -5.62 8.82
C GLY A 12 -34.09 -5.53 8.08
N PHE A 13 -33.60 -4.30 7.97
CA PHE A 13 -32.25 -3.96 7.54
C PHE A 13 -31.28 -4.65 8.51
N ALA A 14 -30.99 -5.91 8.27
CA ALA A 14 -29.69 -6.47 8.61
C ALA A 14 -28.69 -5.76 7.70
N VAL A 15 -28.31 -4.54 8.09
CA VAL A 15 -27.09 -3.89 7.62
C VAL A 15 -25.98 -4.81 8.12
N VAL A 16 -25.67 -5.82 7.32
CA VAL A 16 -24.39 -6.49 7.35
C VAL A 16 -23.41 -5.36 7.12
N ALA A 17 -22.84 -4.86 8.22
CA ALA A 17 -21.64 -4.06 8.20
C ALA A 17 -20.55 -4.97 7.62
N ALA A 18 -20.55 -5.08 6.29
CA ALA A 18 -19.40 -5.50 5.53
C ALA A 18 -18.34 -4.46 5.84
N ARG A 19 -17.59 -4.68 6.94
CA ARG A 19 -16.26 -4.12 7.08
C ARG A 19 -15.48 -4.77 5.95
N ALA A 20 -15.53 -4.13 4.78
CA ALA A 20 -14.42 -4.26 3.85
C ALA A 20 -13.19 -3.94 4.71
N ASP A 21 -12.34 -4.93 4.93
CA ASP A 21 -10.98 -4.71 5.39
C ASP A 21 -10.31 -3.86 4.31
N ILE A 22 -10.53 -2.54 4.39
CA ILE A 22 -9.86 -1.57 3.53
C ILE A 22 -8.40 -1.66 3.96
N PRO A 23 -7.49 -2.13 3.08
CA PRO A 23 -6.09 -2.21 3.45
C PRO A 23 -5.61 -0.82 3.83
N VAL A 24 -4.97 -0.72 5.00
CA VAL A 24 -4.41 0.55 5.47
C VAL A 24 -3.41 1.04 4.42
N PRO A 25 -3.53 2.28 3.91
CA PRO A 25 -2.60 2.81 2.93
C PRO A 25 -1.19 2.80 3.53
N LYS A 26 -0.27 2.09 2.88
CA LYS A 26 1.14 2.05 3.28
C LYS A 26 1.90 3.13 2.51
N PRO A 27 2.74 3.93 3.18
CA PRO A 27 3.53 4.97 2.53
C PRO A 27 4.53 4.35 1.54
N ASP A 28 4.89 5.12 0.52
CA ASP A 28 6.04 4.76 -0.32
C ASP A 28 7.33 4.99 0.46
N GLN A 29 8.41 4.32 0.07
CA GLN A 29 9.72 4.48 0.70
C GLN A 29 10.68 5.09 -0.29
N LEU A 30 11.37 6.16 0.11
CA LEU A 30 12.44 6.77 -0.68
C LEU A 30 13.79 6.51 -0.03
N ILE A 31 14.73 6.01 -0.84
CA ILE A 31 16.13 5.82 -0.44
C ILE A 31 16.99 6.56 -1.45
N VAL A 32 17.85 7.46 -0.97
CA VAL A 32 18.83 8.16 -1.80
C VAL A 32 20.23 7.65 -1.46
N THR A 33 20.99 7.28 -2.49
CA THR A 33 22.31 6.66 -2.35
C THR A 33 23.40 7.45 -3.09
N ASN A 34 24.64 7.23 -2.68
CA ASN A 34 25.85 7.89 -3.20
C ASN A 34 25.92 9.39 -2.89
N LEU A 35 25.25 9.84 -1.82
CA LEU A 35 25.33 11.24 -1.37
C LEU A 35 26.73 11.56 -0.82
N ALA A 36 27.39 10.58 -0.20
CA ALA A 36 28.70 10.75 0.42
C ALA A 36 29.82 11.13 -0.58
N ALA A 37 29.68 10.75 -1.85
CA ALA A 37 30.63 11.12 -2.92
C ALA A 37 30.63 12.62 -3.23
N PHE A 38 29.58 13.36 -2.84
CA PHE A 38 29.39 14.77 -3.14
C PHE A 38 29.38 15.62 -1.87
N SER A 39 30.41 15.47 -1.03
CA SER A 39 30.50 16.06 0.32
C SER A 39 30.45 17.60 0.36
N LYS A 40 30.79 18.27 -0.74
CA LYS A 40 30.71 19.74 -0.87
C LYS A 40 29.30 20.24 -1.20
N THR A 41 28.41 19.34 -1.60
CA THR A 41 27.05 19.67 -2.04
C THR A 41 26.06 19.35 -0.93
N ARG A 42 25.14 20.26 -0.67
CA ARG A 42 24.06 20.06 0.30
C ARG A 42 22.82 19.54 -0.40
N PHE A 43 22.35 18.38 0.03
CA PHE A 43 21.11 17.78 -0.44
C PHE A 43 20.04 17.87 0.63
N THR A 44 18.84 18.29 0.25
CA THR A 44 17.71 18.41 1.16
C THR A 44 16.44 17.82 0.55
N ILE A 45 15.53 17.39 1.41
CA ILE A 45 14.22 16.86 1.06
C ILE A 45 13.15 17.68 1.77
N VAL A 46 12.05 17.93 1.07
CA VAL A 46 10.81 18.48 1.61
C VAL A 46 9.73 17.46 1.31
N VAL A 47 9.14 16.88 2.36
CA VAL A 47 7.99 15.96 2.24
C VAL A 47 6.75 16.73 2.70
N ASP A 48 5.74 16.91 1.86
CA ASP A 48 4.54 17.71 2.19
C ASP A 48 4.90 19.17 2.61
N ARG A 49 4.09 19.82 3.47
CA ARG A 49 4.28 21.15 4.07
C ARG A 49 5.28 21.15 5.22
N SER A 50 6.08 20.09 5.38
CA SER A 50 7.09 20.02 6.44
C SER A 50 8.27 20.95 6.15
N SER A 51 9.05 21.21 7.19
CA SER A 51 10.33 21.92 7.05
C SER A 51 11.33 21.11 6.22
N SER A 52 12.13 21.80 5.41
CA SER A 52 13.26 21.18 4.72
C SER A 52 14.20 20.47 5.69
N GLN A 53 14.56 19.23 5.37
CA GLN A 53 15.47 18.41 6.16
C GLN A 53 16.64 17.92 5.29
N PRO A 54 17.84 17.73 5.86
CA PRO A 54 18.98 17.21 5.11
C PRO A 54 18.74 15.75 4.70
N LEU A 55 19.11 15.45 3.45
CA LEU A 55 19.19 14.07 2.98
C LEU A 55 20.41 13.39 3.62
N LYS A 56 20.22 12.15 4.08
CA LYS A 56 21.27 11.29 4.63
C LYS A 56 21.45 10.10 3.71
N ASP A 57 22.71 9.73 3.46
CA ASP A 57 23.05 8.62 2.58
C ASP A 57 22.46 7.31 3.09
N ASN A 58 21.83 6.55 2.19
CA ASN A 58 21.20 5.26 2.46
C ASN A 58 20.12 5.28 3.57
N LYS A 59 19.57 6.44 3.90
CA LYS A 59 18.44 6.56 4.84
C LYS A 59 17.12 6.37 4.09
N THR A 60 16.21 5.59 4.70
CA THR A 60 14.83 5.45 4.24
C THR A 60 13.97 6.61 4.74
N TYR A 61 13.20 7.20 3.83
CA TYR A 61 12.21 8.24 4.11
C TYR A 61 10.83 7.73 3.73
N GLU A 62 9.89 7.77 4.66
CA GLU A 62 8.49 7.42 4.39
C GLU A 62 7.80 8.59 3.69
N LEU A 63 7.20 8.30 2.54
CA LEU A 63 6.47 9.24 1.71
C LEU A 63 4.99 8.98 1.86
N HIS A 64 4.32 9.83 2.63
CA HIS A 64 2.86 9.89 2.69
C HIS A 64 2.27 10.78 1.59
N GLN A 65 3.12 11.57 0.92
CA GLN A 65 2.80 12.53 -0.14
C GLN A 65 4.01 12.72 -1.05
N GLU A 66 3.88 13.61 -2.04
CA GLU A 66 4.98 14.07 -2.89
C GLU A 66 6.18 14.55 -2.06
N ALA A 67 7.37 14.12 -2.47
CA ALA A 67 8.64 14.62 -1.95
C ALA A 67 9.39 15.43 -3.01
N ARG A 68 9.92 16.58 -2.59
CA ARG A 68 10.75 17.46 -3.42
C ARG A 68 12.19 17.43 -2.93
N LEU A 69 13.10 17.06 -3.81
CA LEU A 69 14.52 16.97 -3.52
C LEU A 69 15.24 18.19 -4.10
N TYR A 70 15.99 18.85 -3.23
CA TYR A 70 16.75 20.05 -3.56
C TYR A 70 18.24 19.78 -3.45
N VAL A 71 19.01 20.48 -4.27
CA VAL A 71 20.46 20.49 -4.31
C VAL A 71 20.92 21.93 -4.13
N GLN A 72 21.95 22.13 -3.32
CA GLN A 72 22.49 23.43 -3.00
C GLN A 72 24.01 23.36 -2.97
N ASP A 73 24.65 24.31 -3.64
CA ASP A 73 26.06 24.63 -3.43
C ASP A 73 26.20 25.67 -2.30
N ALA A 74 27.36 25.76 -1.66
CA ALA A 74 27.57 26.56 -0.44
C ALA A 74 27.02 27.99 -0.52
N ASP A 75 27.20 28.65 -1.66
CA ASP A 75 26.85 30.06 -1.86
C ASP A 75 25.57 30.28 -2.69
N HIS A 76 24.92 29.21 -3.13
CA HIS A 76 23.81 29.28 -4.08
C HIS A 76 22.46 28.99 -3.43
N LYS A 77 21.38 29.47 -4.05
CA LYS A 77 20.00 29.13 -3.61
C LYS A 77 19.72 27.65 -3.85
N PRO A 78 18.98 26.96 -2.95
CA PRO A 78 18.53 25.59 -3.19
C PRO A 78 17.73 25.47 -4.48
N ARG A 79 18.05 24.45 -5.27
CA ARG A 79 17.42 24.18 -6.57
C ARG A 79 16.74 22.82 -6.54
N LEU A 80 15.50 22.76 -7.00
CA LEU A 80 14.78 21.50 -7.18
C LEU A 80 15.47 20.69 -8.28
N TRP A 81 15.78 19.43 -8.02
CA TRP A 81 16.36 18.51 -9.03
C TRP A 81 15.53 17.26 -9.26
N LEU A 82 14.71 16.83 -8.29
CA LEU A 82 13.80 15.70 -8.45
C LEU A 82 12.53 15.89 -7.63
N THR A 83 11.39 15.59 -8.24
CA THR A 83 10.10 15.43 -7.56
C THR A 83 9.73 13.95 -7.59
N VAL A 84 9.49 13.37 -6.43
CA VAL A 84 9.06 11.97 -6.25
C VAL A 84 7.59 11.97 -5.89
N GLU A 85 6.75 11.48 -6.81
CA GLU A 85 5.31 11.35 -6.60
C GLU A 85 4.99 10.14 -5.72
N HIS A 86 4.05 10.32 -4.80
CA HIS A 86 3.49 9.23 -3.99
C HIS A 86 2.33 8.55 -4.70
N ARG A 87 2.32 7.21 -4.74
CA ARG A 87 1.22 6.39 -5.29
C ARG A 87 0.66 5.44 -4.24
N PHE A 88 -0.40 5.89 -3.58
CA PHE A 88 -1.14 5.17 -2.51
C PHE A 88 -1.47 3.69 -2.76
N VAL A 89 -1.56 3.24 -4.02
CA VAL A 89 -2.09 1.91 -4.36
C VAL A 89 -1.04 0.80 -4.29
N LYS A 90 0.25 1.10 -4.52
CA LYS A 90 1.27 0.06 -4.76
C LYS A 90 2.33 -0.06 -3.69
N SER A 91 2.50 0.95 -2.83
CA SER A 91 3.56 0.99 -1.82
C SER A 91 4.90 0.57 -2.42
N GLU A 92 5.57 1.52 -3.06
CA GLU A 92 6.80 1.27 -3.80
C GLU A 92 8.02 1.70 -2.97
N THR A 93 9.12 0.94 -3.05
CA THR A 93 10.44 1.43 -2.67
C THR A 93 11.08 2.08 -3.90
N ILE A 94 11.29 3.38 -3.80
CA ILE A 94 11.91 4.23 -4.81
C ILE A 94 13.35 4.47 -4.40
N GLN A 95 14.28 3.91 -5.16
CA GLN A 95 15.71 4.08 -4.94
C GLN A 95 16.27 5.06 -5.95
N VAL A 96 16.88 6.14 -5.46
CA VAL A 96 17.54 7.16 -6.28
C VAL A 96 19.05 7.03 -6.06
N HIS A 97 19.79 6.74 -7.14
CA HIS A 97 21.23 6.66 -7.11
C HIS A 97 21.84 7.85 -7.85
N ILE A 98 22.59 8.69 -7.14
CA ILE A 98 23.22 9.87 -7.75
C ILE A 98 24.47 9.42 -8.51
N LYS A 99 24.51 9.70 -9.81
CA LYS A 99 25.65 9.40 -10.68
C LYS A 99 26.67 10.51 -10.71
N GLU A 100 26.19 11.74 -10.89
CA GLU A 100 27.04 12.90 -11.14
C GLU A 100 26.34 14.17 -10.65
N VAL A 101 27.13 15.10 -10.14
CA VAL A 101 26.71 16.48 -9.84
C VAL A 101 27.67 17.40 -10.57
N ARG A 102 27.14 18.19 -11.51
CA ARG A 102 27.96 19.09 -12.33
C ARG A 102 27.41 20.51 -12.35
N PRO A 103 28.26 21.53 -12.53
CA PRO A 103 27.79 22.88 -12.80
C PRO A 103 27.04 22.92 -14.15
N GLY A 104 25.82 23.43 -14.14
CA GLY A 104 25.03 23.71 -15.34
C GLY A 104 24.81 25.22 -15.52
N SER A 105 24.16 25.58 -16.63
CA SER A 105 23.90 26.98 -17.00
C SER A 105 23.05 27.76 -15.98
N LYS A 106 22.27 27.05 -15.15
CA LYS A 106 21.36 27.62 -14.14
C LYS A 106 21.68 27.15 -12.72
N GLY A 107 22.92 26.78 -12.46
CA GLY A 107 23.38 26.18 -11.19
C GLY A 107 23.62 24.67 -11.31
N LEU A 108 23.69 23.97 -10.18
CA LEU A 108 23.97 22.54 -10.16
C LEU A 108 22.92 21.72 -10.92
N GLU A 109 23.39 20.72 -11.66
CA GLU A 109 22.63 19.67 -12.32
C GLU A 109 23.01 18.32 -11.72
N VAL A 110 22.00 17.52 -11.39
CA VAL A 110 22.18 16.20 -10.78
C VAL A 110 21.73 15.15 -11.79
N SER A 111 22.65 14.26 -12.16
CA SER A 111 22.34 13.07 -12.95
C SER A 111 22.13 11.88 -12.01
N TYR A 112 21.06 11.12 -12.22
CA TYR A 112 20.67 10.04 -11.32
C TYR A 112 20.03 8.88 -12.07
N ASP A 113 20.09 7.69 -11.46
CA ASP A 113 19.23 6.56 -11.81
C ASP A 113 18.09 6.43 -10.80
N LEU A 114 16.92 6.02 -11.29
CA LEU A 114 15.75 5.78 -10.48
C LEU A 114 15.28 4.35 -10.69
N GLU A 115 15.28 3.57 -9.61
CA GLU A 115 14.75 2.20 -9.57
C GLU A 115 13.51 2.16 -8.69
N LYS A 116 12.46 1.47 -9.14
CA LYS A 116 11.23 1.27 -8.37
C LYS A 116 11.03 -0.22 -8.14
N LYS A 117 10.85 -0.61 -6.88
CA LYS A 117 10.55 -1.98 -6.47
C LYS A 117 9.24 -1.98 -5.71
N ASP A 118 8.29 -2.79 -6.13
CA ASP A 118 7.06 -3.00 -5.36
C ASP A 118 7.44 -3.59 -3.99
N LEU A 119 6.93 -3.02 -2.88
CA LEU A 119 7.05 -3.69 -1.60
C LEU A 119 6.21 -4.96 -1.69
N ALA A 120 6.89 -6.12 -1.67
CA ALA A 120 6.20 -7.39 -1.62
C ALA A 120 5.15 -7.36 -0.50
N PRO A 121 3.94 -7.89 -0.72
CA PRO A 121 2.93 -7.94 0.32
C PRO A 121 3.52 -8.66 1.52
N GLN A 122 3.73 -7.93 2.63
CA GLN A 122 4.15 -8.56 3.86
C GLN A 122 3.12 -9.64 4.19
N PRO A 123 3.52 -10.91 4.40
CA PRO A 123 2.60 -11.90 4.89
C PRO A 123 2.06 -11.38 6.22
N HIS A 124 0.74 -11.19 6.29
CA HIS A 124 0.06 -10.85 7.52
C HIS A 124 0.39 -11.93 8.55
N THR A 125 1.36 -11.67 9.41
CA THR A 125 1.55 -12.42 10.64
C THR A 125 0.40 -12.00 11.54
N SER A 126 -0.73 -12.68 11.39
CA SER A 126 -1.75 -12.74 12.41
C SER A 126 -1.12 -13.39 13.64
N SER A 127 -0.41 -12.60 14.44
CA SER A 127 -0.03 -12.99 15.79
C SER A 127 -1.29 -12.88 16.65
N ARG A 128 -2.10 -13.93 16.57
CA ARG A 128 -3.02 -14.30 17.63
C ARG A 128 -3.01 -15.82 17.68
N GLU A 129 -2.21 -16.32 18.61
CA GLU A 129 -2.21 -17.71 19.04
C GLU A 129 -3.63 -18.13 19.41
N ILE A 130 -4.32 -18.82 18.50
CA ILE A 130 -5.35 -19.80 18.87
C ILE A 130 -5.21 -20.95 17.88
N LEU A 131 -4.53 -22.01 18.31
CA LEU A 131 -4.66 -23.33 17.72
C LEU A 131 -6.14 -23.76 17.79
N PRO A 132 -6.67 -24.39 16.72
CA PRO A 132 -7.46 -25.57 16.93
C PRO A 132 -6.78 -26.74 16.22
N GLN A 133 -6.13 -27.58 17.03
CA GLN A 133 -5.94 -28.98 16.68
C GLN A 133 -7.31 -29.63 16.58
N PHE A 134 -7.84 -29.81 15.38
CA PHE A 134 -8.76 -30.91 15.10
C PHE A 134 -8.37 -31.56 13.78
N LEU A 135 -7.29 -32.33 13.92
CA LEU A 135 -6.93 -33.45 13.06
C LEU A 135 -8.12 -34.40 12.96
N LEU A 136 -8.39 -34.86 11.74
CA LEU A 136 -9.26 -35.98 11.44
C LEU A 136 -8.89 -37.20 12.29
N ALA A 137 -9.86 -37.75 13.03
CA ALA A 137 -10.11 -39.18 13.18
C ALA A 137 -11.19 -39.41 14.26
N GLY A 138 -12.32 -40.00 13.87
CA GLY A 138 -13.35 -40.38 14.83
C GLY A 138 -14.68 -40.78 14.18
N LEU A 139 -14.70 -41.99 13.62
CA LEU A 139 -15.91 -42.77 13.33
C LEU A 139 -16.90 -42.68 14.50
N GLY A 140 -18.20 -42.50 14.23
CA GLY A 140 -19.20 -42.77 15.26
C GLY A 140 -20.60 -42.23 15.03
N CYS A 141 -21.42 -43.04 14.36
CA CYS A 141 -22.85 -43.23 14.63
C CYS A 141 -23.86 -42.11 14.31
N CYS A 142 -24.73 -42.45 13.35
CA CYS A 142 -26.19 -42.23 13.37
C CYS A 142 -26.69 -40.78 13.18
N GLY A 143 -27.57 -40.45 12.23
CA GLY A 143 -28.43 -41.32 11.46
C GLY A 143 -29.01 -40.62 10.24
N LEU A 144 -29.40 -41.48 9.30
CA LEU A 144 -30.34 -41.23 8.21
C LEU A 144 -31.57 -40.46 8.68
N VAL A 145 -32.17 -39.67 7.80
CA VAL A 145 -33.50 -39.99 7.23
C VAL A 145 -33.70 -39.19 5.93
N LEU A 146 -34.05 -39.95 4.91
CA LEU A 146 -34.37 -39.59 3.53
C LEU A 146 -35.74 -38.92 3.44
N ILE A 147 -35.89 -37.86 2.64
CA ILE A 147 -37.17 -37.61 1.94
C ILE A 147 -36.88 -37.06 0.54
N ALA A 148 -36.85 -37.96 -0.45
CA ALA A 148 -37.25 -37.67 -1.82
C ALA A 148 -37.56 -38.98 -2.57
N PRO A 149 -38.80 -39.21 -3.00
CA PRO A 149 -39.06 -40.09 -4.13
C PRO A 149 -39.59 -39.28 -5.30
N ARG A 150 -38.77 -39.20 -6.35
CA ARG A 150 -39.17 -38.78 -7.70
C ARG A 150 -39.55 -40.04 -8.49
N THR A 151 -40.77 -40.01 -9.03
CA THR A 151 -41.22 -40.59 -10.33
C THR A 151 -41.47 -42.09 -10.56
N ARG A 152 -42.71 -42.31 -11.05
CA ARG A 152 -43.17 -43.10 -12.23
C ARG A 152 -43.44 -44.61 -12.14
N ARG A 153 -44.68 -44.92 -12.55
CA ARG A 153 -45.18 -46.00 -13.47
C ARG A 153 -44.64 -47.42 -13.26
N LYS A 154 -45.57 -48.37 -13.14
CA LYS A 154 -45.77 -49.44 -14.15
C LYS A 154 -47.21 -49.99 -14.12
N GLN A 155 -47.66 -50.34 -15.32
CA GLN A 155 -48.89 -51.05 -15.73
C GLN A 155 -49.03 -52.43 -15.04
N PRO A 156 -50.21 -53.05 -15.10
CA PRO A 156 -50.59 -53.89 -16.26
C PRO A 156 -51.62 -53.27 -17.20
#